data_AF-A0A8B9Z5K4-F1
#
_entry.id   AF-A0A8B9Z5K4-F1
#
_cell.length_a   1.000
_cell.length_b   1.000
_cell.length_c   1.000
_cell.angle_alpha   90.00
_cell.angle_beta   90.00
_cell.angle_gamma   90.00
#
_symmetry.space_group_name_H-M   'P 1'
#
loop_
_entity.id
_entity.type
_entity.pdbx_description
1 polymer ?
#
loop_
_entity_poly.entity_id
_entity_poly.type
_entity_poly.pdbx_seq_one_letter_code
_entity_poly.pdbx_strand_id
1 'polypeptide(L)'
;MSRFHGMVMPFNKEPKWLFGTMEWYLKQISELTFPKEEQLKKFNHLKTYNLQEEMKSLRELLESTPSPVVFCHNDVQEGNILLLAGHEASSSDKLMLIDFEYSSYNYRGFDIGNHFCEWVYNYTHDSWPFFKASPENYPSRQQQLHFIRHYLSEDSGRRGDTTHEEQARIEEEMLTEINRFTLASHFFWGLWSIVQAKISTIEFGYL
;
A
#
# COMPACT_ATOMS: atom_id res chain seq x y z
N MET A 1 -11.55 6.08 1.27
CA MET A 1 -10.73 5.31 2.24
C MET A 1 -11.30 5.32 3.65
N SER A 2 -11.41 6.45 4.37
CA SER A 2 -11.94 6.49 5.75
C SER A 2 -13.29 5.76 5.93
N ARG A 3 -14.28 6.04 5.07
CA ARG A 3 -15.57 5.30 5.07
C ARG A 3 -15.42 3.78 4.88
N PHE A 4 -14.46 3.34 4.07
CA PHE A 4 -14.18 1.92 3.82
C PHE A 4 -13.58 1.25 5.06
N HIS A 5 -12.62 1.92 5.71
CA HIS A 5 -12.04 1.47 6.98
C HIS A 5 -13.08 1.33 8.11
N GLY A 6 -14.16 2.13 8.06
CA GLY A 6 -15.28 2.05 8.99
C GLY A 6 -16.27 0.89 8.74
N MET A 7 -16.06 0.05 7.72
CA MET A 7 -16.94 -1.09 7.42
C MET A 7 -16.76 -2.24 8.42
N VAL A 8 -17.86 -2.88 8.79
CA VAL A 8 -17.86 -4.09 9.63
C VAL A 8 -18.16 -5.29 8.76
N MET A 9 -17.12 -6.06 8.44
CA MET A 9 -17.23 -7.20 7.52
C MET A 9 -17.16 -8.54 8.28
N PRO A 10 -17.86 -9.59 7.81
CA PRO A 10 -17.88 -10.90 8.46
C PRO A 10 -16.62 -11.73 8.16
N PHE A 11 -15.44 -11.11 8.16
CA PHE A 11 -14.14 -11.74 7.96
C PHE A 11 -13.32 -11.80 9.26
N ASN A 12 -12.21 -12.55 9.23
CA ASN A 12 -11.23 -12.58 10.31
C ASN A 12 -10.67 -11.16 10.54
N LYS A 13 -10.65 -10.72 11.80
CA LYS A 13 -10.21 -9.38 12.24
C LYS A 13 -8.77 -9.33 12.70
N GLU A 14 -8.10 -10.47 12.80
CA GLU A 14 -6.67 -10.50 13.09
C GLU A 14 -5.87 -10.05 11.86
N PRO A 15 -4.90 -9.12 12.00
CA PRO A 15 -4.15 -8.53 10.89
C PRO A 15 -3.04 -9.47 10.38
N LYS A 16 -3.40 -10.73 10.09
CA LYS A 16 -2.47 -11.78 9.63
C LYS A 16 -2.12 -11.66 8.15
N TRP A 17 -2.92 -10.91 7.39
CA TRP A 17 -2.82 -10.83 5.92
C TRP A 17 -1.45 -10.31 5.47
N LEU A 18 -1.00 -9.17 5.99
CA LEU A 18 0.22 -8.50 5.51
C LEU A 18 1.45 -9.40 5.61
N PHE A 19 1.81 -9.80 6.82
CA PHE A 19 3.00 -10.62 7.04
C PHE A 19 2.81 -12.07 6.56
N GLY A 20 1.62 -12.66 6.71
CA GLY A 20 1.37 -14.02 6.24
C GLY A 20 1.52 -14.15 4.72
N THR A 21 1.07 -13.14 3.97
CA THR A 21 1.24 -13.10 2.51
C THR A 21 2.70 -12.85 2.11
N MET A 22 3.41 -11.93 2.77
CA MET A 22 4.83 -11.70 2.50
C MET A 22 5.70 -12.94 2.79
N GLU A 23 5.42 -13.66 3.89
CA GLU A 23 6.09 -14.93 4.21
C GLU A 23 5.82 -16.00 3.15
N TRP A 24 4.59 -16.08 2.66
CA TRP A 24 4.23 -16.99 1.58
C TRP A 24 4.97 -16.67 0.27
N TYR A 25 5.05 -15.39 -0.13
CA TYR A 25 5.84 -14.99 -1.29
C TYR A 25 7.32 -15.30 -1.11
N LEU A 26 7.90 -15.00 0.05
CA LEU A 26 9.30 -15.32 0.34
C LEU A 26 9.61 -16.82 0.24
N LYS A 27 8.68 -17.66 0.70
CA LYS A 27 8.81 -19.11 0.54
C LYS A 27 8.85 -19.49 -0.94
N GLN A 28 7.92 -19.00 -1.76
CA GLN A 28 7.94 -19.26 -3.20
C GLN A 28 9.24 -18.78 -3.84
N ILE A 29 9.68 -17.56 -3.54
CA ILE A 29 10.91 -16.94 -4.05
C ILE A 29 12.15 -17.80 -3.76
N SER A 30 12.20 -18.48 -2.61
CA SER A 30 13.33 -19.35 -2.27
C SER A 30 13.50 -20.53 -3.23
N GLU A 31 12.41 -20.96 -3.88
CA GLU A 31 12.37 -22.09 -4.82
C GLU A 31 12.44 -21.62 -6.29
N LEU A 32 12.41 -20.31 -6.54
CA LEU A 32 12.40 -19.75 -7.90
C LEU A 32 13.75 -19.82 -8.61
N THR A 33 13.66 -20.05 -9.92
CA THR A 33 14.75 -19.85 -10.88
C THR A 33 14.20 -19.34 -12.21
N PHE A 34 15.02 -18.57 -12.93
CA PHE A 34 14.67 -17.96 -14.22
C PHE A 34 15.56 -18.51 -15.34
N PRO A 35 14.98 -18.93 -16.48
CA PRO A 35 15.76 -19.50 -17.58
C PRO A 35 16.48 -18.43 -18.41
N LYS A 36 15.98 -17.19 -18.44
CA LYS A 36 16.59 -16.08 -19.17
C LYS A 36 17.71 -15.44 -18.33
N GLU A 37 18.89 -15.28 -18.93
CA GLU A 37 20.07 -14.76 -18.24
C GLU A 37 19.85 -13.36 -17.64
N GLU A 38 19.16 -12.48 -18.35
CA GLU A 38 18.85 -11.12 -17.86
C GLU A 38 17.98 -11.14 -16.59
N GLN A 39 16.91 -11.94 -16.59
CA GLN A 39 16.04 -12.12 -15.43
C GLN A 39 16.80 -12.75 -14.26
N LEU A 40 17.66 -13.73 -14.54
CA LEU A 40 18.50 -14.37 -13.52
C LEU A 40 19.48 -13.37 -12.89
N LYS A 41 20.08 -12.47 -13.67
CA LYS A 41 20.95 -11.39 -13.16
C LYS A 41 20.20 -10.45 -12.21
N LYS A 42 19.02 -9.96 -12.61
CA LYS A 42 18.18 -9.10 -11.77
C LYS A 42 17.75 -9.81 -10.49
N PHE A 43 17.31 -11.07 -10.60
CA PHE A 43 16.92 -11.89 -9.47
C PHE A 43 18.08 -12.15 -8.49
N ASN A 44 19.28 -12.45 -8.99
CA ASN A 44 20.45 -12.63 -8.15
C ASN A 44 20.86 -11.33 -7.45
N HIS A 45 20.69 -10.17 -8.08
CA HIS A 45 20.89 -8.88 -7.42
C HIS A 45 19.90 -8.68 -6.27
N LEU A 46 18.62 -8.95 -6.47
CA LEU A 46 17.60 -8.89 -5.42
C LEU A 46 17.92 -9.83 -4.24
N LYS A 47 18.49 -11.01 -4.50
CA LYS A 47 18.94 -11.92 -3.44
C LYS A 47 20.06 -11.35 -2.57
N THR A 48 20.86 -10.40 -3.06
CA THR A 48 21.96 -9.81 -2.26
C THR A 48 21.45 -8.98 -1.07
N TYR A 49 20.20 -8.52 -1.10
CA TYR A 49 19.58 -7.79 0.01
C TYR A 49 19.20 -8.70 1.19
N ASN A 50 19.31 -10.03 1.07
CA ASN A 50 18.88 -10.96 2.11
C ASN A 50 17.46 -10.69 2.61
N LEU A 51 16.48 -10.83 1.70
CA LEU A 51 15.07 -10.50 1.93
C LEU A 51 14.47 -11.15 3.19
N GLN A 52 14.97 -12.31 3.61
CA GLN A 52 14.53 -12.97 4.85
C GLN A 52 14.91 -12.17 6.10
N GLU A 53 16.09 -11.55 6.11
CA GLU A 53 16.53 -10.71 7.23
C GLU A 53 15.84 -9.35 7.19
N GLU A 54 15.72 -8.73 6.01
CA GLU A 54 14.97 -7.48 5.82
C GLU A 54 13.51 -7.63 6.26
N MET A 55 12.87 -8.77 6.01
CA MET A 55 11.53 -9.08 6.49
C MET A 55 11.43 -9.09 8.03
N LYS A 56 12.46 -9.59 8.73
CA LYS A 56 12.50 -9.55 10.20
C LYS A 56 12.68 -8.13 10.69
N SER A 57 13.60 -7.36 10.11
CA SER A 57 13.82 -5.96 10.48
C SER A 57 12.56 -5.11 10.24
N LEU A 58 11.87 -5.33 9.12
CA LEU A 58 10.59 -4.70 8.84
C LEU A 58 9.53 -5.10 9.87
N ARG A 59 9.45 -6.39 10.23
CA ARG A 59 8.52 -6.87 11.26
C ARG A 59 8.76 -6.18 12.60
N GLU A 60 9.99 -6.15 13.08
CA GLU A 60 10.35 -5.49 14.35
C GLU A 60 9.99 -4.00 14.35
N LEU A 61 10.24 -3.31 13.23
CA LEU A 61 9.87 -1.91 13.06
C LEU A 61 8.34 -1.72 13.14
N LEU A 62 7.56 -2.54 12.46
CA LEU A 62 6.10 -2.39 12.44
C LEU A 62 5.44 -2.87 13.74
N GLU A 63 6.01 -3.85 14.44
CA GLU A 63 5.56 -4.26 15.77
C GLU A 63 5.71 -3.13 16.80
N SER A 64 6.73 -2.28 16.65
CA SER A 64 6.92 -1.06 17.44
C SER A 64 6.17 0.17 16.89
N THR A 65 5.28 -0.02 15.91
CA THR A 65 4.52 1.05 15.25
C THR A 65 3.02 0.77 15.38
N PRO A 66 2.34 1.33 16.40
CA PRO A 66 0.90 1.14 16.55
C PRO A 66 0.14 1.61 15.32
N SER A 67 -0.73 0.75 14.80
CA SER A 67 -1.66 1.08 13.72
C SER A 67 -3.00 0.38 13.97
N PRO A 68 -4.14 1.10 13.94
CA PRO A 68 -5.45 0.48 14.09
C PRO A 68 -5.69 -0.58 13.03
N VAL A 69 -6.25 -1.73 13.44
CA VAL A 69 -6.70 -2.77 12.51
C VAL A 69 -8.11 -2.42 12.02
N VAL A 70 -8.26 -2.24 10.72
CA VAL A 70 -9.49 -1.82 10.04
C VAL A 70 -9.70 -2.66 8.78
N PHE A 71 -10.87 -2.57 8.15
CA PHE A 71 -11.07 -3.22 6.86
C PHE A 71 -10.42 -2.38 5.76
N CYS A 72 -9.28 -2.83 5.26
CA CYS A 72 -8.47 -2.14 4.26
C CYS A 72 -8.78 -2.65 2.86
N HIS A 73 -8.63 -1.78 1.87
CA HIS A 73 -8.68 -2.15 0.46
C HIS A 73 -7.42 -2.91 0.05
N ASN A 74 -6.27 -2.48 0.60
CA ASN A 74 -4.90 -2.94 0.37
C ASN A 74 -4.31 -2.61 -1.02
N ASP A 75 -5.09 -2.02 -1.92
CA ASP A 75 -4.67 -1.71 -3.30
C ASP A 75 -5.37 -0.46 -3.87
N VAL A 76 -5.30 0.66 -3.15
CA VAL A 76 -5.92 1.93 -3.57
C VAL A 76 -5.02 2.68 -4.57
N GLN A 77 -4.86 2.11 -5.76
CA GLN A 77 -4.17 2.71 -6.91
C GLN A 77 -5.14 3.39 -7.89
N GLU A 78 -4.64 4.19 -8.83
CA GLU A 78 -5.47 5.03 -9.70
C GLU A 78 -6.45 4.26 -10.58
N GLY A 79 -6.09 3.05 -11.02
CA GLY A 79 -6.94 2.15 -11.78
C GLY A 79 -8.14 1.61 -10.98
N ASN A 80 -8.05 1.61 -9.66
CA ASN A 80 -9.10 1.14 -8.75
C ASN A 80 -9.98 2.29 -8.21
N ILE A 81 -9.82 3.51 -8.74
CA ILE A 81 -10.57 4.70 -8.35
C ILE A 81 -11.34 5.24 -9.56
N LEU A 82 -12.64 4.95 -9.63
CA LEU A 82 -13.50 5.44 -10.70
C LEU A 82 -13.98 6.87 -10.43
N LEU A 83 -13.86 7.75 -11.43
CA LEU A 83 -14.60 9.02 -11.50
C LEU A 83 -15.99 8.75 -12.07
N LEU A 84 -17.03 9.04 -11.29
CA LEU A 84 -18.42 8.78 -11.66
C LEU A 84 -18.93 9.82 -12.67
N ALA A 85 -19.34 9.34 -13.86
CA ALA A 85 -19.86 10.17 -14.93
C ALA A 85 -21.12 10.94 -14.48
N GLY A 86 -21.19 12.24 -14.79
CA GLY A 86 -22.29 13.13 -14.37
C GLY A 86 -22.18 13.65 -12.93
N HIS A 87 -21.17 13.20 -12.16
CA HIS A 87 -20.88 13.68 -10.80
C HIS A 87 -19.59 14.51 -10.73
N GLU A 88 -19.02 14.91 -11.87
CA GLU A 88 -17.71 15.59 -11.93
C GLU A 88 -17.72 16.94 -11.21
N ALA A 89 -18.86 17.64 -11.26
CA ALA A 89 -19.07 18.92 -10.57
C ALA A 89 -19.42 18.76 -9.08
N SER A 90 -19.65 17.53 -8.60
CA SER A 90 -19.99 17.30 -7.19
C SER A 90 -18.77 17.50 -6.29
N SER A 91 -18.96 18.18 -5.16
CA SER A 91 -17.92 18.34 -4.13
C SER A 91 -17.70 17.05 -3.31
N SER A 92 -18.66 16.13 -3.30
CA SER A 92 -18.58 14.83 -2.63
C SER A 92 -19.06 13.69 -3.53
N ASP A 93 -18.74 12.45 -3.20
CA ASP A 93 -19.31 11.25 -3.83
C ASP A 93 -19.13 11.17 -5.37
N LYS A 94 -18.06 11.79 -5.89
CA LYS A 94 -17.67 11.69 -7.30
C LYS A 94 -16.73 10.52 -7.60
N LEU A 95 -16.18 9.89 -6.56
CA LEU A 95 -15.22 8.79 -6.67
C LEU A 95 -15.79 7.50 -6.07
N MET A 96 -15.47 6.38 -6.70
CA MET A 96 -15.82 5.04 -6.22
C MET A 96 -14.59 4.13 -6.23
N LEU A 97 -14.35 3.43 -5.12
CA LEU A 97 -13.34 2.36 -5.06
C LEU A 97 -13.93 1.08 -5.63
N ILE A 98 -13.14 0.35 -6.40
CA ILE A 98 -13.49 -0.95 -6.99
C ILE A 98 -12.33 -1.93 -6.83
N ASP A 99 -12.54 -3.18 -7.23
CA ASP A 99 -11.52 -4.24 -7.23
C ASP A 99 -10.98 -4.58 -5.82
N PHE A 100 -11.82 -5.26 -5.05
CA PHE A 100 -11.56 -5.61 -3.64
C PHE A 100 -10.81 -6.94 -3.47
N GLU A 101 -10.07 -7.43 -4.49
CA GLU A 101 -9.47 -8.77 -4.46
C GLU A 101 -8.44 -8.94 -3.34
N TYR A 102 -7.73 -7.85 -2.99
CA TYR A 102 -6.77 -7.83 -1.89
C TYR A 102 -7.37 -7.41 -0.55
N SER A 103 -8.65 -7.04 -0.50
CA SER A 103 -9.25 -6.43 0.69
C SER A 103 -9.29 -7.39 1.88
N SER A 104 -8.89 -6.91 3.05
CA SER A 104 -8.84 -7.70 4.28
C SER A 104 -8.88 -6.79 5.51
N TYR A 105 -9.09 -7.37 6.69
CA TYR A 105 -8.67 -6.65 7.90
C TYR A 105 -7.15 -6.55 7.91
N ASN A 106 -6.64 -5.33 7.98
CA ASN A 106 -5.22 -5.01 7.95
C ASN A 106 -4.96 -3.70 8.74
N TYR A 107 -3.70 -3.31 8.85
CA TYR A 107 -3.29 -2.06 9.49
C TYR A 107 -3.67 -0.86 8.62
N ARG A 108 -4.32 0.15 9.22
CA ARG A 108 -4.65 1.43 8.57
C ARG A 108 -3.44 2.06 7.88
N GLY A 109 -2.28 2.00 8.54
CA GLY A 109 -1.03 2.56 8.05
C GLY A 109 -0.63 1.97 6.70
N PHE A 110 -0.92 0.67 6.47
CA PHE A 110 -0.64 0.01 5.20
C PHE A 110 -1.50 0.57 4.07
N ASP A 111 -2.82 0.68 4.23
CA ASP A 111 -3.69 1.12 3.13
C ASP A 111 -3.42 2.57 2.71
N ILE A 112 -3.18 3.45 3.69
CA ILE A 112 -2.80 4.85 3.42
C ILE A 112 -1.38 4.94 2.84
N GLY A 113 -0.41 4.24 3.44
CA GLY A 113 0.97 4.24 2.99
C GLY A 113 1.12 3.68 1.59
N ASN A 114 0.39 2.60 1.27
CA ASN A 114 0.31 2.03 -0.06
C ASN A 114 -0.22 3.05 -1.07
N HIS A 115 -1.35 3.72 -0.75
CA HIS A 115 -1.87 4.76 -1.63
C HIS A 115 -0.85 5.88 -1.90
N PHE A 116 -0.03 6.25 -0.92
CA PHE A 116 1.05 7.22 -1.13
C PHE A 116 2.19 6.68 -2.00
N CYS A 117 2.51 5.38 -1.90
CA CYS A 117 3.45 4.74 -2.84
C CYS A 117 2.96 4.84 -4.28
N GLU A 118 1.67 4.69 -4.54
CA GLU A 118 1.11 4.71 -5.91
C GLU A 118 1.29 6.06 -6.62
N TRP A 119 1.50 7.16 -5.89
CA TRP A 119 1.79 8.46 -6.52
C TRP A 119 3.12 8.46 -7.30
N VAL A 120 4.01 7.53 -6.97
CA VAL A 120 5.32 7.35 -7.61
C VAL A 120 5.20 6.56 -8.92
N TYR A 121 4.22 5.67 -9.03
CA TYR A 121 4.13 4.72 -10.13
C TYR A 121 3.05 5.14 -11.13
N ASN A 122 3.38 5.05 -12.42
CA ASN A 122 2.41 5.21 -13.50
C ASN A 122 2.42 3.95 -14.36
N TYR A 123 1.32 3.19 -14.33
CA TYR A 123 1.15 1.93 -15.05
C TYR A 123 0.57 2.10 -16.47
N THR A 124 0.35 3.33 -16.94
CA THR A 124 -0.11 3.64 -18.30
C THR A 124 1.03 3.85 -19.30
N HIS A 125 2.28 3.55 -18.90
CA HIS A 125 3.44 3.72 -19.77
C HIS A 125 3.36 2.72 -20.94
N ASP A 126 3.43 3.22 -22.16
CA ASP A 126 3.14 2.48 -23.40
C ASP A 126 4.31 1.64 -23.92
N SER A 127 5.46 1.69 -23.25
CA SER A 127 6.66 0.95 -23.62
C SER A 127 7.23 0.18 -22.44
N TRP A 128 7.95 -0.91 -22.72
CA TRP A 128 8.64 -1.71 -21.72
C TRP A 128 9.43 -0.81 -20.75
N PRO A 129 9.30 -0.96 -19.41
CA PRO A 129 8.70 -2.08 -18.67
C PRO A 129 7.19 -1.97 -18.41
N PHE A 130 6.46 -1.11 -19.14
CA PHE A 130 5.03 -0.81 -18.99
C PHE A 130 4.64 -0.10 -17.69
N PHE A 131 5.64 0.43 -16.98
CA PHE A 131 5.43 1.39 -15.91
C PHE A 131 6.57 2.41 -15.87
N LYS A 132 6.34 3.53 -15.20
CA LYS A 132 7.37 4.50 -14.86
C LYS A 132 7.29 4.83 -13.37
N ALA A 133 8.43 4.75 -12.69
CA ALA A 133 8.58 5.24 -11.32
C ALA A 133 9.21 6.64 -11.33
N SER A 134 8.59 7.59 -10.64
CA SER A 134 9.06 8.96 -10.43
C SER A 134 9.07 9.26 -8.94
N PRO A 135 10.14 8.91 -8.20
CA PRO A 135 10.21 9.06 -6.74
C PRO A 135 9.94 10.49 -6.25
N GLU A 136 10.24 11.48 -7.08
CA GLU A 136 9.94 12.89 -6.84
C GLU A 136 8.44 13.21 -6.69
N ASN A 137 7.56 12.32 -7.14
CA ASN A 137 6.11 12.46 -7.02
C ASN A 137 5.53 11.92 -5.71
N TYR A 138 6.32 11.25 -4.87
CA TYR A 138 5.85 10.82 -3.55
C TYR A 138 5.30 12.05 -2.79
N PRO A 139 4.13 11.94 -2.13
CA PRO A 139 3.47 13.11 -1.57
C PRO A 139 4.36 13.81 -0.56
N SER A 140 4.55 15.12 -0.76
CA SER A 140 5.22 15.98 0.21
C SER A 140 4.52 15.93 1.57
N ARG A 141 5.22 16.30 2.64
CA ARG A 141 4.63 16.38 3.99
C ARG A 141 3.33 17.19 4.01
N GLN A 142 3.25 18.28 3.24
CA GLN A 142 2.04 19.09 3.14
C GLN A 142 0.87 18.32 2.49
N GLN A 143 1.14 17.55 1.44
CA GLN A 143 0.13 16.70 0.78
C GLN A 143 -0.30 15.54 1.67
N GLN A 144 0.63 14.90 2.37
CA GLN A 144 0.33 13.84 3.35
C GLN A 144 -0.58 14.38 4.45
N LEU A 145 -0.24 15.53 5.06
CA LEU A 145 -1.06 16.16 6.09
C LEU A 145 -2.44 16.58 5.57
N HIS A 146 -2.51 17.09 4.34
CA HIS A 146 -3.79 17.39 3.71
C HIS A 146 -4.67 16.14 3.62
N PHE A 147 -4.13 15.02 3.13
CA PHE A 147 -4.85 13.74 3.08
C PHE A 147 -5.27 13.26 4.48
N ILE A 148 -4.34 13.25 5.45
CA ILE A 148 -4.58 12.81 6.84
C ILE A 148 -5.71 13.62 7.48
N ARG A 149 -5.72 14.95 7.33
CA ARG A 149 -6.77 15.82 7.86
C ARG A 149 -8.15 15.47 7.31
N HIS A 150 -8.26 15.25 6.00
CA HIS A 150 -9.53 14.85 5.38
C HIS A 150 -9.95 13.43 5.77
N TYR A 151 -8.99 12.51 5.88
CA TYR A 151 -9.23 11.16 6.39
C TYR A 151 -9.79 11.21 7.83
N LEU A 152 -9.14 11.99 8.70
CA LEU A 152 -9.54 12.17 10.09
C LEU A 152 -10.87 12.88 10.19
N SER A 153 -11.14 13.95 9.42
CA SER A 153 -12.42 14.67 9.49
C SER A 153 -13.61 13.77 9.14
N GLU A 154 -13.43 12.89 8.15
CA GLU A 154 -14.47 11.92 7.76
C GLU A 154 -14.68 10.84 8.84
N ASP A 155 -13.61 10.42 9.52
CA ASP A 155 -13.70 9.48 10.67
C ASP A 155 -14.30 10.16 11.91
N SER A 156 -13.93 11.43 12.13
CA SER A 156 -14.28 12.27 13.28
C SER A 156 -15.68 12.85 13.22
N GLY A 157 -16.42 12.70 12.10
CA GLY A 157 -17.88 12.87 12.11
C GLY A 157 -18.61 11.98 13.15
N ARG A 158 -17.85 11.18 13.91
CA ARG A 158 -18.23 10.29 15.02
C ARG A 158 -17.58 10.62 16.38
N ARG A 159 -16.71 11.65 16.50
CA ARG A 159 -16.01 12.02 17.76
C ARG A 159 -15.98 13.55 17.95
N GLY A 160 -16.15 14.00 19.19
CA GLY A 160 -16.30 15.43 19.55
C GLY A 160 -15.04 16.28 19.37
N ASP A 161 -15.16 17.59 19.62
CA ASP A 161 -14.11 18.60 19.38
C ASP A 161 -12.76 18.25 20.04
N THR A 162 -11.70 18.17 19.21
CA THR A 162 -10.29 18.07 19.62
C THR A 162 -9.63 19.46 19.64
N THR A 163 -8.69 19.66 20.56
CA THR A 163 -7.88 20.89 20.59
C THR A 163 -6.88 20.91 19.42
N HIS A 164 -6.39 22.10 19.06
CA HIS A 164 -5.36 22.23 18.02
C HIS A 164 -4.07 21.46 18.34
N GLU A 165 -3.65 21.43 19.61
CA GLU A 165 -2.47 20.70 20.05
C GLU A 165 -2.65 19.18 19.94
N GLU A 166 -3.83 18.68 20.33
CA GLU A 166 -4.18 17.26 20.18
C GLU A 166 -4.22 16.84 18.71
N GLN A 167 -4.85 17.67 17.87
CA GLN A 167 -4.92 17.43 16.43
C GLN A 167 -3.52 17.37 15.80
N ALA A 168 -2.63 18.29 16.15
CA ALA A 168 -1.25 18.28 15.67
C ALA A 168 -0.50 17.02 16.12
N ARG A 169 -0.68 16.58 17.37
CA ARG A 169 -0.07 15.33 17.86
C ARG A 169 -0.55 14.11 17.07
N ILE A 170 -1.86 13.98 16.87
CA ILE A 170 -2.46 12.88 16.09
C ILE A 170 -1.92 12.88 14.65
N GLU A 171 -1.80 14.05 14.02
CA GLU A 171 -1.25 14.19 12.67
C GLU A 171 0.22 13.70 12.59
N GLU A 172 1.08 14.06 13.55
CA GLU A 172 2.48 13.59 13.57
C GLU A 172 2.61 12.08 13.84
N GLU A 173 1.79 11.55 14.74
CA GLU A 173 1.73 10.11 15.03
C GLU A 173 1.30 9.33 13.77
N MET A 174 0.25 9.81 13.07
CA MET A 174 -0.19 9.21 11.82
C MET A 174 0.85 9.32 10.71
N LEU A 175 1.56 10.45 10.58
CA LEU A 175 2.66 10.58 9.62
C LEU A 175 3.74 9.52 9.88
N THR A 176 4.11 9.31 11.15
CA THR A 176 5.12 8.32 11.52
C THR A 176 4.64 6.89 11.23
N GLU A 177 3.40 6.58 11.60
CA GLU A 177 2.76 5.31 11.29
C GLU A 177 2.77 5.03 9.78
N ILE A 178 2.18 5.94 8.99
CA ILE A 178 2.01 5.78 7.55
C ILE A 178 3.36 5.60 6.87
N ASN A 179 4.34 6.46 7.15
CA ASN A 179 5.65 6.40 6.48
C ASN A 179 6.43 5.13 6.84
N ARG A 180 6.23 4.53 8.03
CA ARG A 180 6.81 3.22 8.33
C ARG A 180 6.10 2.11 7.57
N PHE A 181 4.78 2.15 7.46
CA PHE A 181 4.01 1.17 6.68
C PHE A 181 4.18 1.31 5.16
N THR A 182 4.59 2.47 4.63
CA THR A 182 5.05 2.66 3.25
C THR A 182 6.18 1.68 2.89
N LEU A 183 7.09 1.39 3.85
CA LEU A 183 8.14 0.39 3.65
C LEU A 183 7.57 -1.00 3.41
N ALA A 184 6.48 -1.35 4.09
CA ALA A 184 5.80 -2.61 3.90
C ALA A 184 5.09 -2.70 2.56
N SER A 185 4.54 -1.60 2.03
CA SER A 185 3.99 -1.57 0.67
C SER A 185 5.08 -1.89 -0.37
N HIS A 186 6.23 -1.21 -0.31
CA HIS A 186 7.35 -1.49 -1.20
C HIS A 186 7.82 -2.94 -1.10
N PHE A 187 7.98 -3.46 0.12
CA PHE A 187 8.41 -4.83 0.33
C PHE A 187 7.38 -5.83 -0.19
N PHE A 188 6.10 -5.64 0.13
CA PHE A 188 4.99 -6.51 -0.30
C PHE A 188 4.90 -6.60 -1.83
N TRP A 189 4.81 -5.47 -2.52
CA TRP A 189 4.66 -5.46 -3.98
C TRP A 189 5.93 -5.86 -4.71
N GLY A 190 7.10 -5.59 -4.13
CA GLY A 190 8.37 -6.12 -4.62
C GLY A 190 8.40 -7.65 -4.61
N LEU A 191 8.01 -8.28 -3.48
CA LEU A 191 7.91 -9.74 -3.39
C LEU A 191 6.85 -10.31 -4.34
N TRP A 192 5.66 -9.71 -4.38
CA TRP A 192 4.61 -10.07 -5.32
C TRP A 192 5.13 -10.04 -6.77
N SER A 193 5.85 -8.98 -7.14
CA SER A 193 6.36 -8.79 -8.50
C SER A 193 7.37 -9.88 -8.89
N ILE A 194 8.28 -10.24 -7.97
CA ILE A 194 9.24 -11.34 -8.22
C ILE A 194 8.50 -12.66 -8.49
N VAL A 195 7.43 -12.94 -7.74
CA VAL A 195 6.60 -14.13 -7.97
C VAL A 195 5.89 -14.03 -9.33
N GLN A 196 5.27 -12.89 -9.65
CA GLN A 196 4.58 -12.68 -10.92
C GLN A 196 5.49 -12.81 -12.13
N ALA A 197 6.75 -12.41 -12.03
CA ALA A 197 7.74 -12.61 -13.09
C ALA A 197 7.89 -14.08 -13.53
N LYS A 198 7.52 -15.03 -12.66
CA LYS A 198 7.54 -16.47 -12.95
C LYS A 198 6.20 -17.00 -13.47
N ILE A 199 5.08 -16.55 -12.88
CA ILE A 199 3.76 -17.18 -13.09
C ILE A 199 2.83 -16.40 -14.01
N SER A 200 3.03 -15.08 -14.15
CA SER A 200 2.18 -14.23 -14.96
C SER A 200 2.40 -14.47 -16.45
N THR A 201 1.32 -14.36 -17.22
CA THR A 201 1.35 -14.33 -18.69
C THR A 201 1.17 -12.93 -19.25
N ILE A 202 0.94 -11.94 -18.38
CA ILE A 202 0.78 -10.54 -18.75
C ILE A 202 2.14 -9.95 -19.11
N GLU A 203 2.19 -9.20 -20.20
CA GLU A 203 3.40 -8.52 -20.64
C GLU A 203 3.67 -7.30 -19.75
N PHE A 204 4.49 -7.49 -18.71
CA PHE A 204 4.86 -6.45 -17.75
C PHE A 204 6.29 -6.68 -17.23
N GLY A 205 7.03 -5.60 -16.97
CA GLY A 205 8.41 -5.65 -16.50
C GLY A 205 8.53 -5.93 -15.00
N TYR A 206 8.13 -7.12 -14.56
CA TYR A 206 8.09 -7.51 -13.15
C TYR A 206 9.46 -7.57 -12.42
N LEU A 207 10.58 -7.74 -13.14
CA LEU A 207 11.95 -7.83 -12.59
C LEU A 207 12.82 -6.65 -12.99
#